data_AF-A0A3B1D583-F1
#
_entry.id   AF-A0A3B1D583-F1
#
_cell.length_a   1.000
_cell.length_b   1.000
_cell.length_c   1.000
_cell.angle_alpha   90.00
_cell.angle_beta   90.00
_cell.angle_gamma   90.00
#
_symmetry.space_group_name_H-M   'P 1'
#
loop_
_entity.id
_entity.type
_entity.pdbx_description
1 polymer ?
#
loop_
_entity_poly.entity_id
_entity_poly.type
_entity_poly.pdbx_seq_one_letter_code
_entity_poly.pdbx_strand_id
1 'polypeptide(L)'
;MLTLNLTARFTRSLLSLLMVLLLCFPGALLQAEEKEEAKVNPWIIVSQETTFFTKPLLPNGHVDYLTAINKRKKEKIKGFVPEKNGAIYLVKATGSKEGGPIHFNNLLKAMGVNKKGKGILAFPINKAPRLVHFREYLDLQIAMKNKKEIRLDSKQQLMKDFNNTEYGKPWKKADAPHIWAWVQMNEKPLKLVATGTEQPFFYLPYAWSTKDKKPNMLMEVLLPVAQESQTFARLFAKRAMLHLGENRPAEAAKDLMIIHKLARQIGNRGTLIEGLVGIVIERIALNGDRQLAQHPQFSSQQLKEYTKKVQSLPAVTNSKEALNILERSSSLDSVQHLSVSSEDDETGGIFGKDFPFRQYLLMLFINWNLVLEEFNLHYDDIYLINQMPPRQRKVLLEKKRLQLLQEGK
;
A
#
# COMPACT_ATOMS: atom_id res chain seq x y z
N MET A 1 45.79 -18.84 20.80
CA MET A 1 46.06 -17.65 21.64
C MET A 1 45.62 -16.36 20.93
N LEU A 2 44.41 -16.33 20.34
CA LEU A 2 43.89 -15.16 19.62
C LEU A 2 42.35 -15.02 19.67
N THR A 3 41.68 -15.73 20.58
CA THR A 3 40.21 -15.70 20.72
C THR A 3 39.72 -15.27 22.11
N LEU A 4 40.63 -14.85 23.01
CA LEU A 4 40.30 -14.48 24.40
C LEU A 4 40.34 -12.97 24.70
N ASN A 5 40.62 -12.10 23.72
CA ASN A 5 40.75 -10.65 23.94
C ASN A 5 39.59 -9.78 23.41
N LEU A 6 38.57 -10.33 22.74
CA LEU A 6 37.40 -9.54 22.29
C LEU A 6 36.26 -9.48 23.30
N THR A 7 36.19 -10.40 24.28
CA THR A 7 35.11 -10.45 25.28
C THR A 7 35.34 -9.51 26.47
N ALA A 8 36.57 -9.05 26.71
CA ALA A 8 36.90 -8.17 27.84
C ALA A 8 36.67 -6.66 27.59
N ARG A 9 36.59 -6.22 26.32
CA ARG A 9 36.28 -4.81 25.98
C ARG A 9 34.78 -4.51 25.89
N PHE A 10 33.95 -5.51 25.57
CA PHE A 10 32.49 -5.35 25.52
C PHE A 10 31.84 -5.35 26.92
N THR A 11 32.44 -6.04 27.89
CA THR A 11 31.89 -6.16 29.25
C THR A 11 32.18 -4.94 30.13
N ARG A 12 33.25 -4.18 29.86
CA ARG A 12 33.57 -2.94 30.61
C ARG A 12 32.71 -1.74 30.20
N SER A 13 32.37 -1.55 28.92
CA SER A 13 31.44 -0.48 28.52
C SER A 13 29.98 -0.76 28.92
N LEU A 14 29.58 -2.04 28.99
CA LEU A 14 28.21 -2.41 29.37
C LEU A 14 27.98 -2.30 30.89
N LEU A 15 28.98 -2.62 31.72
CA LEU A 15 28.89 -2.42 33.18
C LEU A 15 28.96 -0.95 33.60
N SER A 16 29.73 -0.11 32.88
CA SER A 16 29.77 1.34 33.13
C SER A 16 28.46 2.05 32.77
N LEU A 17 27.74 1.56 31.76
CA LEU A 17 26.42 2.08 31.39
C LEU A 17 25.33 1.62 32.38
N LEU A 18 25.41 0.38 32.89
CA LEU A 18 24.47 -0.18 33.88
C LEU A 18 24.64 0.41 35.29
N MET A 19 25.85 0.77 35.71
CA MET A 19 26.11 1.38 37.03
C MET A 19 25.63 2.84 37.13
N VAL A 20 25.59 3.60 36.03
CA VAL A 20 25.00 4.95 35.98
C VAL A 20 23.46 4.92 35.87
N LEU A 21 22.90 3.74 35.58
CA LEU A 21 21.45 3.48 35.52
C LEU A 21 20.84 3.08 36.87
N LEU A 22 21.64 2.78 37.91
CA LEU A 22 21.14 2.22 39.19
C LEU A 22 21.26 3.13 40.43
N LEU A 23 21.86 4.33 40.33
CA LEU A 23 22.21 5.14 41.52
C LEU A 23 21.45 6.49 41.69
N CYS A 24 20.34 6.73 40.99
CA CYS A 24 19.53 7.95 41.21
C CYS A 24 18.06 7.61 41.50
N PHE A 25 17.87 7.06 42.70
CA PHE A 25 16.74 7.07 43.65
C PHE A 25 15.25 7.10 43.21
N PRO A 26 14.37 6.52 44.07
CA PRO A 26 12.97 6.20 43.82
C PRO A 26 12.03 7.34 44.25
N GLY A 27 10.84 7.40 43.65
CA GLY A 27 9.79 8.31 44.09
C GLY A 27 8.52 8.09 43.31
N ALA A 28 7.59 7.36 43.92
CA ALA A 28 6.29 7.02 43.35
C ALA A 28 5.28 8.18 43.46
N LEU A 29 4.33 8.16 42.52
CA LEU A 29 2.91 8.54 42.63
C LEU A 29 2.55 10.02 42.83
N LEU A 30 1.88 10.59 41.82
CA LEU A 30 0.53 11.14 41.95
C LEU A 30 -0.12 11.31 40.55
N GLN A 31 -1.22 10.59 40.36
CA GLN A 31 -2.09 10.64 39.18
C GLN A 31 -3.15 11.73 39.42
N ALA A 32 -3.33 12.63 38.46
CA ALA A 32 -4.51 13.48 38.34
C ALA A 32 -4.95 13.49 36.88
N GLU A 33 -6.15 12.95 36.63
CA GLU A 33 -6.83 13.07 35.33
C GLU A 33 -7.29 14.52 35.14
N GLU A 34 -6.60 15.27 34.28
CA GLU A 34 -7.10 16.52 33.72
C GLU A 34 -7.50 16.31 32.26
N LYS A 35 -8.68 16.82 31.89
CA LYS A 35 -9.19 16.86 30.52
C LYS A 35 -8.21 17.65 29.65
N GLU A 36 -7.57 16.94 28.72
CA GLU A 36 -6.62 17.48 27.75
C GLU A 36 -7.27 18.54 26.83
N GLU A 37 -7.10 19.81 27.17
CA GLU A 37 -7.10 20.87 26.16
C GLU A 37 -5.85 20.67 25.30
N ALA A 38 -6.02 20.58 23.98
CA ALA A 38 -4.93 20.33 23.04
C ALA A 38 -3.88 21.45 23.14
N LYS A 39 -2.80 21.20 23.89
CA LYS A 39 -1.64 22.09 23.94
C LYS A 39 -1.04 22.17 22.55
N VAL A 40 -1.09 23.35 21.94
CA VAL A 40 -0.34 23.68 20.72
C VAL A 40 1.12 23.36 21.01
N ASN A 41 1.74 22.51 20.19
CA ASN A 41 3.15 22.20 20.35
C ASN A 41 3.99 23.40 19.86
N PRO A 42 4.70 24.14 20.73
CA PRO A 42 5.49 25.30 20.29
C PRO A 42 6.80 24.92 19.58
N TRP A 43 7.16 23.63 19.53
CA TRP A 43 8.50 23.18 19.12
C TRP A 43 8.69 23.07 17.60
N ILE A 44 7.61 22.96 16.81
CA ILE A 44 7.68 22.87 15.33
C ILE A 44 7.04 24.10 14.69
N ILE A 45 7.80 24.79 13.86
CA ILE A 45 7.35 25.87 12.98
C ILE A 45 6.86 25.23 11.69
N VAL A 46 5.57 25.36 11.40
CA VAL A 46 5.00 24.87 10.13
C VAL A 46 5.33 25.83 9.00
N SER A 47 6.08 25.36 8.01
CA SER A 47 6.51 26.12 6.84
C SER A 47 6.72 25.20 5.63
N GLN A 48 6.97 25.74 4.44
CA GLN A 48 7.29 24.89 3.28
C GLN A 48 8.62 24.16 3.49
N GLU A 49 9.54 24.82 4.19
CA GLU A 49 10.90 24.40 4.50
C GLU A 49 10.94 23.24 5.49
N THR A 50 10.06 23.24 6.49
CA THR A 50 10.00 22.20 7.53
C THR A 50 9.02 21.08 7.19
N THR A 51 7.82 21.39 6.67
CA THR A 51 6.72 20.42 6.60
C THR A 51 6.19 20.15 5.21
N PHE A 52 6.71 20.78 4.15
CA PHE A 52 6.29 20.62 2.74
C PHE A 52 4.82 21.00 2.44
N PHE A 53 3.85 20.43 3.14
CA PHE A 53 2.51 20.97 3.27
C PHE A 53 2.44 21.90 4.48
N THR A 54 1.66 22.97 4.37
CA THR A 54 1.42 23.90 5.50
C THR A 54 -0.02 23.84 6.02
N LYS A 55 -0.91 23.14 5.30
CA LYS A 55 -2.33 22.97 5.64
C LYS A 55 -2.87 21.65 5.05
N PRO A 56 -3.92 21.08 5.66
CA PRO A 56 -4.57 21.51 6.91
C PRO A 56 -3.75 21.17 8.15
N LEU A 57 -4.10 21.77 9.30
CA LEU A 57 -3.45 21.53 10.59
C LEU A 57 -4.37 20.76 11.52
N LEU A 58 -3.78 19.87 12.33
CA LEU A 58 -4.40 19.22 13.47
C LEU A 58 -4.56 20.21 14.64
N PRO A 59 -5.39 19.89 15.66
CA PRO A 59 -5.58 20.76 16.83
C PRO A 59 -4.29 21.09 17.59
N ASN A 60 -3.29 20.20 17.56
CA ASN A 60 -1.99 20.41 18.19
C ASN A 60 -1.03 21.31 17.38
N GLY A 61 -1.47 21.82 16.21
CA GLY A 61 -0.69 22.69 15.33
C GLY A 61 0.13 21.96 14.27
N HIS A 62 0.24 20.63 14.32
CA HIS A 62 0.96 19.85 13.33
C HIS A 62 0.19 19.72 12.01
N VAL A 63 0.88 19.40 10.92
CA VAL A 63 0.23 19.21 9.62
C VAL A 63 -0.55 17.90 9.58
N ASP A 64 -1.80 17.95 9.14
CA ASP A 64 -2.62 16.79 8.82
C ASP A 64 -2.27 16.33 7.39
N TYR A 65 -1.20 15.53 7.28
CA TYR A 65 -0.71 15.05 6.00
C TYR A 65 -1.71 14.15 5.28
N LEU A 66 -2.47 13.31 6.00
CA LEU A 66 -3.47 12.44 5.37
C LEU A 66 -4.49 13.28 4.60
N THR A 67 -5.04 14.31 5.24
CA THR A 67 -6.02 15.21 4.60
C THR A 67 -5.36 16.03 3.50
N ALA A 68 -4.14 16.55 3.70
CA ALA A 68 -3.40 17.29 2.68
C ALA A 68 -3.20 16.47 1.40
N ILE A 69 -2.77 15.22 1.54
CA ILE A 69 -2.54 14.28 0.42
C ILE A 69 -3.86 13.95 -0.28
N ASN A 70 -4.89 13.58 0.47
CA ASN A 70 -6.20 13.25 -0.11
C ASN A 70 -6.80 14.43 -0.88
N LYS A 71 -6.64 15.67 -0.36
CA LYS A 71 -7.07 16.91 -1.02
C LYS A 71 -6.29 17.14 -2.31
N ARG A 72 -4.95 17.10 -2.25
CA ARG A 72 -4.07 17.27 -3.42
C ARG A 72 -4.40 16.27 -4.53
N LYS A 73 -4.58 14.99 -4.19
CA LYS A 73 -4.94 13.95 -5.17
C LYS A 73 -6.29 14.23 -5.83
N LYS A 74 -7.28 14.68 -5.06
CA LYS A 74 -8.62 14.99 -5.58
C LYS A 74 -8.58 16.22 -6.51
N GLU A 75 -7.84 17.26 -6.14
CA GLU A 75 -7.69 18.50 -6.93
C GLU A 75 -7.02 18.27 -8.28
N LYS A 76 -6.13 17.27 -8.39
CA LYS A 76 -5.52 16.88 -9.68
C LYS A 76 -6.52 16.28 -10.67
N ILE A 77 -7.68 15.82 -10.22
CA ILE A 77 -8.69 15.16 -11.06
C ILE A 77 -9.72 16.21 -11.50
N LYS A 78 -9.43 16.87 -12.63
CA LYS A 78 -10.34 17.85 -13.24
C LYS A 78 -11.67 17.20 -13.62
N GLY A 79 -12.79 17.84 -13.24
CA GLY A 79 -14.14 17.38 -13.58
C GLY A 79 -14.54 16.08 -12.87
N PHE A 80 -13.93 15.75 -11.72
CA PHE A 80 -14.23 14.54 -10.96
C PHE A 80 -15.73 14.40 -10.66
N VAL A 81 -16.30 13.25 -11.06
CA VAL A 81 -17.67 12.85 -10.75
C VAL A 81 -17.65 11.54 -9.98
N PRO A 82 -18.15 11.48 -8.72
CA PRO A 82 -18.11 10.27 -7.89
C PRO A 82 -18.73 9.04 -8.54
N GLU A 83 -19.83 9.20 -9.28
CA GLU A 83 -20.55 8.13 -9.97
C GLU A 83 -19.71 7.49 -11.08
N LYS A 84 -18.70 8.21 -11.59
CA LYS A 84 -17.76 7.76 -12.62
C LYS A 84 -16.38 7.42 -12.03
N ASN A 85 -16.31 7.14 -10.73
CA ASN A 85 -15.08 6.75 -10.06
C ASN A 85 -14.91 5.22 -10.06
N GLY A 86 -13.96 4.71 -10.84
CA GLY A 86 -13.62 3.29 -10.95
C GLY A 86 -13.22 2.66 -9.62
N ALA A 87 -12.63 3.43 -8.70
CA ALA A 87 -12.23 2.93 -7.38
C ALA A 87 -13.42 2.41 -6.56
N ILE A 88 -14.62 2.97 -6.73
CA ILE A 88 -15.83 2.52 -6.02
C ILE A 88 -16.20 1.10 -6.43
N TYR A 89 -16.04 0.76 -7.71
CA TYR A 89 -16.31 -0.59 -8.22
C TYR A 89 -15.33 -1.60 -7.64
N LEU A 90 -14.05 -1.23 -7.57
CA LEU A 90 -13.00 -2.07 -6.99
C LEU A 90 -13.24 -2.30 -5.49
N VAL A 91 -13.53 -1.25 -4.73
CA VAL A 91 -13.85 -1.36 -3.28
C VAL A 91 -15.11 -2.21 -3.05
N LYS A 92 -16.12 -2.09 -3.93
CA LYS A 92 -17.31 -2.96 -3.89
C LYS A 92 -16.98 -4.42 -4.17
N ALA A 93 -16.12 -4.69 -5.14
CA ALA A 93 -15.70 -6.04 -5.49
C ALA A 93 -14.87 -6.68 -4.37
N THR A 94 -14.05 -5.90 -3.66
CA THR A 94 -13.24 -6.36 -2.53
C THR A 94 -14.10 -6.65 -1.28
N GLY A 95 -14.94 -5.71 -0.87
CA GLY A 95 -15.67 -5.78 0.40
C GLY A 95 -14.85 -5.28 1.60
N SER A 96 -15.36 -5.48 2.83
CA SER A 96 -14.87 -4.82 4.05
C SER A 96 -13.79 -5.60 4.83
N LYS A 97 -13.04 -6.50 4.19
CA LYS A 97 -12.10 -7.37 4.92
C LYS A 97 -10.87 -6.61 5.42
N GLU A 98 -10.35 -5.68 4.62
CA GLU A 98 -9.12 -4.95 4.94
C GLU A 98 -9.37 -3.78 5.91
N GLY A 99 -8.69 -3.81 7.07
CA GLY A 99 -8.80 -2.77 8.11
C GLY A 99 -10.07 -2.79 8.95
N GLY A 100 -10.96 -3.77 8.72
CA GLY A 100 -12.20 -3.91 9.44
C GLY A 100 -13.27 -2.85 9.12
N PRO A 101 -14.43 -2.91 9.81
CA PRO A 101 -15.59 -2.08 9.47
C PRO A 101 -15.35 -0.57 9.61
N ILE A 102 -14.50 -0.15 10.54
CA ILE A 102 -14.23 1.28 10.80
C ILE A 102 -13.46 1.89 9.63
N HIS A 103 -12.30 1.32 9.29
CA HIS A 103 -11.51 1.71 8.12
C HIS A 103 -12.37 1.76 6.86
N PHE A 104 -13.14 0.70 6.62
CA PHE A 104 -13.99 0.60 5.45
C PHE A 104 -15.03 1.72 5.38
N ASN A 105 -15.70 2.03 6.49
CA ASN A 105 -16.66 3.14 6.54
C ASN A 105 -16.00 4.50 6.31
N ASN A 106 -14.81 4.73 6.88
CA ASN A 106 -14.06 5.96 6.68
C ASN A 106 -13.64 6.12 5.21
N LEU A 107 -13.17 5.04 4.58
CA LEU A 107 -12.83 4.99 3.16
C LEU A 107 -14.06 5.29 2.27
N LEU A 108 -15.20 4.64 2.52
CA LEU A 108 -16.44 4.90 1.79
C LEU A 108 -16.88 6.37 1.93
N LYS A 109 -16.83 6.93 3.14
CA LYS A 109 -17.15 8.34 3.40
C LYS A 109 -16.22 9.27 2.60
N ALA A 110 -14.91 9.01 2.59
CA ALA A 110 -13.94 9.81 1.85
C ALA A 110 -14.16 9.76 0.33
N MET A 111 -14.72 8.66 -0.18
CA MET A 111 -15.13 8.53 -1.60
C MET A 111 -16.52 9.11 -1.91
N GLY A 112 -17.26 9.60 -0.91
CA GLY A 112 -18.64 10.09 -1.09
C GLY A 112 -19.70 8.98 -1.17
N VAL A 113 -19.34 7.73 -0.86
CA VAL A 113 -20.27 6.59 -0.83
C VAL A 113 -20.99 6.59 0.51
N ASN A 114 -22.31 6.44 0.52
CA ASN A 114 -23.10 6.39 1.75
C ASN A 114 -24.27 5.40 1.66
N LYS A 115 -24.79 4.97 2.82
CA LYS A 115 -25.86 3.95 2.89
C LYS A 115 -27.15 4.36 2.17
N LYS A 116 -27.46 5.67 2.12
CA LYS A 116 -28.66 6.24 1.48
C LYS A 116 -28.37 6.72 0.05
N GLY A 117 -27.20 6.40 -0.52
CA GLY A 117 -26.83 6.78 -1.87
C GLY A 117 -27.75 6.15 -2.91
N LYS A 118 -27.71 6.67 -4.14
CA LYS A 118 -28.40 6.07 -5.29
C LYS A 118 -27.37 5.38 -6.20
N GLY A 119 -27.80 4.30 -6.87
CA GLY A 119 -26.99 3.59 -7.86
C GLY A 119 -25.65 3.07 -7.30
N ILE A 120 -24.54 3.39 -7.98
CA ILE A 120 -23.20 2.94 -7.58
C ILE A 120 -22.73 3.57 -6.26
N LEU A 121 -23.35 4.66 -5.79
CA LEU A 121 -23.02 5.27 -4.51
C LEU A 121 -23.76 4.63 -3.32
N ALA A 122 -24.68 3.70 -3.58
CA ALA A 122 -25.34 2.90 -2.54
C ALA A 122 -24.49 1.69 -2.17
N PHE A 123 -24.27 1.45 -0.86
CA PHE A 123 -23.50 0.29 -0.38
C PHE A 123 -24.25 -0.49 0.71
N PRO A 124 -25.06 -1.49 0.35
CA PRO A 124 -25.54 -2.47 1.32
C PRO A 124 -24.40 -3.46 1.62
N ILE A 125 -23.73 -3.28 2.75
CA ILE A 125 -22.55 -4.06 3.17
C ILE A 125 -22.81 -5.57 3.10
N ASN A 126 -24.04 -6.01 3.41
CA ASN A 126 -24.38 -7.42 3.51
C ASN A 126 -24.80 -8.07 2.17
N LYS A 127 -24.83 -7.32 1.06
CA LYS A 127 -25.33 -7.83 -0.25
C LYS A 127 -24.36 -7.59 -1.42
N ALA A 128 -23.23 -6.92 -1.20
CA ALA A 128 -22.26 -6.69 -2.26
C ALA A 128 -21.56 -8.02 -2.65
N PRO A 129 -21.40 -8.32 -3.95
CA PRO A 129 -20.62 -9.47 -4.37
C PRO A 129 -19.16 -9.24 -3.98
N ARG A 130 -18.64 -10.04 -3.06
CA ARG A 130 -17.28 -9.92 -2.54
C ARG A 130 -16.34 -10.93 -3.18
N LEU A 131 -15.08 -10.56 -3.29
CA LEU A 131 -13.98 -11.43 -3.65
C LEU A 131 -13.92 -12.63 -2.69
N VAL A 132 -13.89 -13.82 -3.27
CA VAL A 132 -13.65 -15.07 -2.56
C VAL A 132 -12.23 -15.50 -2.88
N HIS A 133 -11.34 -15.41 -1.90
CA HIS A 133 -9.95 -15.86 -2.08
C HIS A 133 -9.92 -17.38 -2.25
N PHE A 134 -8.90 -17.89 -2.94
CA PHE A 134 -8.78 -19.32 -3.18
C PHE A 134 -8.79 -20.13 -1.88
N ARG A 135 -8.09 -19.67 -0.83
CA ARG A 135 -8.11 -20.32 0.48
C ARG A 135 -9.52 -20.42 1.08
N GLU A 136 -10.31 -19.34 0.99
CA GLU A 136 -11.71 -19.36 1.45
C GLU A 136 -12.56 -20.31 0.63
N TYR A 137 -12.36 -20.36 -0.69
CA TYR A 137 -13.01 -21.34 -1.55
C TYR A 137 -12.66 -22.78 -1.14
N LEU A 138 -11.39 -23.06 -0.84
CA LEU A 138 -10.95 -24.36 -0.33
C LEU A 138 -11.66 -24.71 0.98
N ASP A 139 -11.68 -23.77 1.93
CA ASP A 139 -12.32 -23.98 3.23
C ASP A 139 -13.83 -24.26 3.08
N LEU A 140 -14.51 -23.57 2.16
CA LEU A 140 -15.92 -23.83 1.82
C LEU A 140 -16.13 -25.21 1.19
N GLN A 141 -15.29 -25.60 0.22
CA GLN A 141 -15.34 -26.94 -0.37
C GLN A 141 -15.09 -28.03 0.68
N ILE A 142 -14.20 -27.75 1.65
CA ILE A 142 -13.92 -28.67 2.74
C ILE A 142 -15.13 -28.83 3.66
N ALA A 143 -15.75 -27.71 4.05
CA ALA A 143 -16.92 -27.72 4.91
C ALA A 143 -18.12 -28.45 4.29
N MET A 144 -18.32 -28.33 2.97
CA MET A 144 -19.46 -28.94 2.27
C MET A 144 -19.37 -30.47 2.12
N LYS A 145 -18.17 -31.07 2.16
CA LYS A 145 -17.97 -32.51 1.89
C LYS A 145 -18.04 -33.44 3.10
N ASN A 146 -18.54 -32.98 4.26
CA ASN A 146 -18.50 -33.68 5.56
C ASN A 146 -17.06 -34.00 6.05
N LYS A 147 -16.78 -33.65 7.31
CA LYS A 147 -15.45 -33.66 7.98
C LYS A 147 -14.62 -34.97 7.90
N LYS A 148 -15.14 -36.07 7.36
CA LYS A 148 -14.48 -37.40 7.42
C LYS A 148 -13.70 -37.82 6.17
N GLU A 149 -13.81 -37.12 5.03
CA GLU A 149 -13.25 -37.66 3.77
C GLU A 149 -12.48 -36.67 2.89
N ILE A 150 -11.91 -35.63 3.48
CA ILE A 150 -10.86 -34.86 2.80
C ILE A 150 -9.54 -35.23 3.45
N ARG A 151 -8.92 -36.29 2.91
CA ARG A 151 -7.52 -36.61 3.18
C ARG A 151 -6.65 -35.41 2.83
N LEU A 152 -5.51 -35.27 3.51
CA LEU A 152 -4.45 -34.31 3.20
C LEU A 152 -4.15 -34.26 1.69
N ASP A 153 -4.26 -35.41 1.02
CA ASP A 153 -4.14 -35.64 -0.43
C ASP A 153 -5.09 -34.77 -1.28
N SER A 154 -6.32 -34.51 -0.82
CA SER A 154 -7.28 -33.66 -1.55
C SER A 154 -6.89 -32.18 -1.51
N LYS A 155 -6.37 -31.70 -0.38
CA LYS A 155 -5.83 -30.32 -0.28
C LYS A 155 -4.55 -30.17 -1.10
N GLN A 156 -3.70 -31.20 -1.11
CA GLN A 156 -2.52 -31.25 -1.96
C GLN A 156 -2.89 -31.26 -3.44
N GLN A 157 -3.89 -32.04 -3.86
CA GLN A 157 -4.37 -32.06 -5.24
C GLN A 157 -4.97 -30.71 -5.66
N LEU A 158 -5.78 -30.07 -4.80
CA LEU A 158 -6.33 -28.74 -5.09
C LEU A 158 -5.23 -27.67 -5.19
N MET A 159 -4.19 -27.77 -4.36
CA MET A 159 -3.01 -26.90 -4.47
C MET A 159 -2.20 -27.20 -5.73
N LYS A 160 -2.10 -28.47 -6.12
CA LYS A 160 -1.47 -28.88 -7.37
C LYS A 160 -2.23 -28.34 -8.58
N ASP A 161 -3.56 -28.43 -8.61
CA ASP A 161 -4.40 -27.86 -9.67
C ASP A 161 -4.26 -26.33 -9.71
N PHE A 162 -4.19 -25.68 -8.54
CA PHE A 162 -3.93 -24.25 -8.45
C PHE A 162 -2.58 -23.87 -9.06
N ASN A 163 -1.51 -24.59 -8.70
CA ASN A 163 -0.16 -24.36 -9.19
C ASN A 163 -0.05 -24.69 -10.69
N ASN A 164 -0.68 -25.77 -11.15
CA ASN A 164 -0.71 -26.16 -12.56
C ASN A 164 -1.36 -25.09 -13.44
N THR A 165 -2.36 -24.38 -12.90
CA THR A 165 -3.00 -23.23 -13.55
C THR A 165 -2.34 -21.88 -13.20
N GLU A 166 -1.28 -21.86 -12.40
CA GLU A 166 -0.56 -20.63 -11.99
C GLU A 166 0.58 -20.28 -12.95
N TYR A 167 1.15 -21.27 -13.65
CA TYR A 167 2.25 -21.08 -14.60
C TYR A 167 1.83 -20.52 -15.95
N GLY A 168 0.88 -19.57 -16.00
CA GLY A 168 0.53 -18.82 -17.21
C GLY A 168 0.37 -19.66 -18.48
N LYS A 169 -0.09 -20.91 -18.38
CA LYS A 169 -0.29 -21.82 -19.51
C LYS A 169 -1.79 -21.90 -19.81
N PRO A 170 -2.18 -21.90 -21.09
CA PRO A 170 -3.56 -22.18 -21.48
C PRO A 170 -4.06 -23.50 -20.89
N TRP A 171 -5.31 -23.53 -20.42
CA TRP A 171 -5.94 -24.70 -19.79
C TRP A 171 -7.43 -24.77 -20.15
N LYS A 172 -8.05 -25.96 -20.08
CA LYS A 172 -9.50 -26.14 -20.34
C LYS A 172 -10.25 -26.39 -19.03
N LYS A 173 -11.56 -26.11 -19.02
CA LYS A 173 -12.42 -26.35 -17.85
C LYS A 173 -12.32 -27.78 -17.32
N ALA A 174 -12.19 -28.76 -18.22
CA ALA A 174 -12.07 -30.17 -17.89
C ALA A 174 -10.75 -30.52 -17.16
N ASP A 175 -9.68 -29.76 -17.38
CA ASP A 175 -8.36 -30.03 -16.81
C ASP A 175 -8.26 -29.61 -15.34
N ALA A 176 -9.06 -28.60 -14.93
CA ALA A 176 -9.06 -28.04 -13.57
C ALA A 176 -10.46 -27.55 -13.15
N PRO A 177 -11.44 -28.45 -12.98
CA PRO A 177 -12.84 -28.08 -12.70
C PRO A 177 -13.01 -27.28 -11.39
N HIS A 178 -12.18 -27.53 -10.38
CA HIS A 178 -12.20 -26.78 -9.11
C HIS A 178 -11.75 -25.33 -9.28
N ILE A 179 -10.72 -25.09 -10.11
CA ILE A 179 -10.27 -23.73 -10.42
C ILE A 179 -11.33 -23.00 -11.24
N TRP A 180 -11.95 -23.68 -12.20
CA TRP A 180 -13.07 -23.11 -12.94
C TRP A 180 -14.24 -22.72 -12.03
N ALA A 181 -14.66 -23.59 -11.12
CA ALA A 181 -15.72 -23.29 -10.16
C ALA A 181 -15.37 -22.08 -9.26
N TRP A 182 -14.11 -21.96 -8.84
CA TRP A 182 -13.64 -20.79 -8.10
C TRP A 182 -13.66 -19.49 -8.93
N VAL A 183 -13.28 -19.54 -10.21
CA VAL A 183 -13.40 -18.42 -11.14
C VAL A 183 -14.87 -18.02 -11.30
N GLN A 184 -15.78 -19.00 -11.48
CA GLN A 184 -17.22 -18.76 -11.60
C GLN A 184 -17.80 -18.06 -10.35
N MET A 185 -17.37 -18.46 -9.16
CA MET A 185 -17.79 -17.84 -7.90
C MET A 185 -17.40 -16.36 -7.83
N ASN A 186 -16.35 -15.96 -8.56
CA ASN A 186 -15.84 -14.59 -8.64
C ASN A 186 -16.28 -13.82 -9.89
N GLU A 187 -17.19 -14.33 -10.73
CA GLU A 187 -17.63 -13.64 -11.95
C GLU A 187 -18.26 -12.26 -11.66
N LYS A 188 -19.09 -12.17 -10.61
CA LYS A 188 -19.71 -10.89 -10.21
C LYS A 188 -18.67 -9.84 -9.79
N PRO A 189 -17.73 -10.10 -8.85
CA PRO A 189 -16.71 -9.13 -8.51
C PRO A 189 -15.75 -8.86 -9.67
N LEU A 190 -15.41 -9.84 -10.52
CA LEU A 190 -14.62 -9.61 -11.74
C LEU A 190 -15.32 -8.63 -12.69
N LYS A 191 -16.63 -8.77 -12.91
CA LYS A 191 -17.40 -7.82 -13.74
C LYS A 191 -17.39 -6.40 -13.15
N LEU A 192 -17.43 -6.26 -11.83
CA LEU A 192 -17.30 -4.96 -11.17
C LEU A 192 -15.93 -4.35 -11.46
N VAL A 193 -14.84 -5.09 -11.24
CA VAL A 193 -13.48 -4.59 -11.50
C VAL A 193 -13.30 -4.21 -12.97
N ALA A 194 -13.77 -5.05 -13.90
CA ALA A 194 -13.74 -4.76 -15.34
C ALA A 194 -14.49 -3.45 -15.66
N THR A 195 -15.64 -3.21 -15.04
CA THR A 195 -16.40 -1.96 -15.21
C THR A 195 -15.64 -0.77 -14.60
N GLY A 196 -14.98 -0.97 -13.46
CA GLY A 196 -14.17 0.02 -12.78
C GLY A 196 -12.94 0.46 -13.57
N THR A 197 -12.27 -0.46 -14.27
CA THR A 197 -11.10 -0.15 -15.10
C THR A 197 -11.44 0.69 -16.34
N GLU A 198 -12.70 0.71 -16.75
CA GLU A 198 -13.19 1.54 -17.87
C GLU A 198 -13.70 2.92 -17.43
N GLN A 199 -13.77 3.20 -16.13
CA GLN A 199 -14.21 4.50 -15.65
C GLN A 199 -13.17 5.60 -15.93
N PRO A 200 -13.61 6.83 -16.24
CA PRO A 200 -12.70 7.94 -16.56
C PRO A 200 -11.90 8.43 -15.35
N PHE A 201 -12.35 8.17 -14.13
CA PHE A 201 -11.68 8.59 -12.90
C PHE A 201 -11.31 7.39 -12.04
N PHE A 202 -10.17 7.50 -11.36
CA PHE A 202 -9.77 6.55 -10.33
C PHE A 202 -9.24 7.32 -9.12
N TYR A 203 -10.14 7.64 -8.20
CA TYR A 203 -9.83 8.30 -6.93
C TYR A 203 -10.07 7.34 -5.78
N LEU A 204 -8.98 6.86 -5.18
CA LEU A 204 -9.04 6.02 -3.99
C LEU A 204 -8.26 6.71 -2.86
N PRO A 205 -8.95 7.38 -1.92
CA PRO A 205 -8.30 8.07 -0.80
C PRO A 205 -7.71 7.07 0.20
N TYR A 206 -6.87 7.57 1.08
CA TYR A 206 -6.47 6.85 2.28
C TYR A 206 -7.39 7.20 3.46
N ALA A 207 -7.54 6.29 4.41
CA ALA A 207 -8.41 6.48 5.57
C ALA A 207 -7.80 5.82 6.81
N TRP A 208 -8.09 6.39 7.98
CA TRP A 208 -7.69 5.79 9.25
C TRP A 208 -8.57 4.60 9.64
N SER A 209 -7.96 3.65 10.35
CA SER A 209 -8.62 2.45 10.88
C SER A 209 -9.18 2.62 12.30
N THR A 210 -8.87 3.73 12.96
CA THR A 210 -9.27 4.02 14.34
C THR A 210 -10.57 4.83 14.39
N LYS A 211 -11.32 4.67 15.49
CA LYS A 211 -12.47 5.55 15.83
C LYS A 211 -12.02 6.82 16.53
N ASP A 212 -10.90 6.74 17.24
CA ASP A 212 -10.40 7.80 18.09
C ASP A 212 -9.77 8.91 17.27
N LYS A 213 -9.88 10.14 17.77
CA LYS A 213 -9.30 11.34 17.14
C LYS A 213 -7.79 11.46 17.37
N LYS A 214 -7.14 10.47 18.00
CA LYS A 214 -5.69 10.46 18.14
C LYS A 214 -5.10 10.33 16.73
N PRO A 215 -4.21 11.24 16.31
CA PRO A 215 -3.55 11.11 15.03
C PRO A 215 -2.75 9.82 15.04
N ASN A 216 -2.96 8.96 14.04
CA ASN A 216 -2.03 7.86 13.77
C ASN A 216 -0.92 8.42 12.86
N MET A 217 0.23 7.76 12.86
CA MET A 217 1.28 8.09 11.90
C MET A 217 0.84 7.70 10.48
N LEU A 218 1.17 8.54 9.50
CA LEU A 218 0.85 8.31 8.09
C LEU A 218 1.42 6.98 7.57
N MET A 219 2.56 6.53 8.09
CA MET A 219 3.15 5.23 7.75
C MET A 219 2.26 4.03 8.13
N GLU A 220 1.34 4.19 9.07
CA GLU A 220 0.40 3.15 9.50
C GLU A 220 -0.88 3.12 8.66
N VAL A 221 -1.02 4.05 7.72
CA VAL A 221 -2.20 4.08 6.88
C VAL A 221 -2.29 2.81 6.05
N LEU A 222 -3.47 2.19 6.06
CA LEU A 222 -3.69 1.03 5.23
C LEU A 222 -3.66 1.42 3.75
N LEU A 223 -3.16 0.50 2.93
CA LEU A 223 -3.10 0.65 1.47
C LEU A 223 -4.30 -0.07 0.85
N PRO A 224 -5.48 0.59 0.77
CA PRO A 224 -6.71 -0.11 0.48
C PRO A 224 -6.61 -0.83 -0.86
N VAL A 225 -7.16 -2.04 -0.93
CA VAL A 225 -7.29 -2.92 -2.09
C VAL A 225 -5.99 -3.37 -2.74
N ALA A 226 -4.82 -3.10 -2.15
CA ALA A 226 -3.53 -3.44 -2.76
C ALA A 226 -3.37 -4.97 -2.91
N GLN A 227 -3.69 -5.74 -1.87
CA GLN A 227 -3.61 -7.20 -1.90
C GLN A 227 -4.71 -7.82 -2.77
N GLU A 228 -5.93 -7.29 -2.68
CA GLU A 228 -7.06 -7.77 -3.46
C GLU A 228 -6.90 -7.49 -4.94
N SER A 229 -6.26 -6.38 -5.31
CA SER A 229 -5.93 -6.08 -6.71
C SER A 229 -4.98 -7.13 -7.31
N GLN A 230 -3.99 -7.61 -6.56
CA GLN A 230 -3.17 -8.75 -7.00
C GLN A 230 -4.01 -10.02 -7.16
N THR A 231 -4.96 -10.25 -6.24
CA THR A 231 -5.85 -11.42 -6.31
C THR A 231 -6.76 -11.33 -7.54
N PHE A 232 -7.32 -10.16 -7.85
CA PHE A 232 -8.09 -9.92 -9.07
C PHE A 232 -7.25 -10.13 -10.32
N ALA A 233 -6.02 -9.60 -10.35
CA ALA A 233 -5.09 -9.80 -11.46
C ALA A 233 -4.83 -11.29 -11.73
N ARG A 234 -4.58 -12.08 -10.68
CA ARG A 234 -4.41 -13.54 -10.79
C ARG A 234 -5.68 -14.25 -11.28
N LEU A 235 -6.85 -13.83 -10.82
CA LEU A 235 -8.14 -14.37 -11.29
C LEU A 235 -8.39 -14.06 -12.77
N PHE A 236 -8.22 -12.81 -13.19
CA PHE A 236 -8.32 -12.43 -14.60
C PHE A 236 -7.29 -13.19 -15.46
N ALA A 237 -6.06 -13.35 -14.99
CA ALA A 237 -5.04 -14.09 -15.73
C ALA A 237 -5.43 -15.58 -15.88
N LYS A 238 -5.92 -16.21 -14.81
CA LYS A 238 -6.42 -17.60 -14.87
C LYS A 238 -7.58 -17.71 -15.86
N ARG A 239 -8.52 -16.76 -15.85
CA ARG A 239 -9.64 -16.73 -16.81
C ARG A 239 -9.19 -16.45 -18.24
N ALA A 240 -8.20 -15.59 -18.45
CA ALA A 240 -7.59 -15.36 -19.76
C ALA A 240 -6.93 -16.64 -20.30
N MET A 241 -6.19 -17.37 -19.46
CA MET A 241 -5.58 -18.64 -19.86
C MET A 241 -6.63 -19.73 -20.14
N LEU A 242 -7.77 -19.69 -19.44
CA LEU A 242 -8.93 -20.53 -19.77
C LEU A 242 -9.48 -20.19 -21.15
N HIS A 243 -9.66 -18.89 -21.43
CA HIS A 243 -10.10 -18.41 -22.73
C HIS A 243 -9.16 -18.88 -23.85
N LEU A 244 -7.84 -18.79 -23.66
CA LEU A 244 -6.88 -19.35 -24.63
C LEU A 244 -7.00 -20.87 -24.79
N GLY A 245 -7.11 -21.63 -23.69
CA GLY A 245 -7.23 -23.09 -23.78
C GLY A 245 -8.52 -23.56 -24.46
N GLU A 246 -9.56 -22.72 -24.45
CA GLU A 246 -10.83 -22.92 -25.14
C GLU A 246 -10.91 -22.27 -26.53
N ASN A 247 -9.78 -21.85 -27.12
CA ASN A 247 -9.72 -21.20 -28.44
C ASN A 247 -10.54 -19.89 -28.53
N ARG A 248 -10.49 -19.08 -27.46
CA ARG A 248 -11.18 -17.77 -27.36
C ARG A 248 -10.19 -16.63 -27.08
N PRO A 249 -9.23 -16.35 -28.00
CA PRO A 249 -8.15 -15.40 -27.73
C PRO A 249 -8.60 -13.95 -27.61
N ALA A 250 -9.72 -13.56 -28.24
CA ALA A 250 -10.25 -12.20 -28.13
C ALA A 250 -10.73 -11.90 -26.69
N GLU A 251 -11.35 -12.87 -26.03
CA GLU A 251 -11.79 -12.79 -24.64
C GLU A 251 -10.60 -12.80 -23.67
N ALA A 252 -9.58 -13.61 -23.96
CA ALA A 252 -8.31 -13.56 -23.21
C ALA A 252 -7.68 -12.17 -23.27
N ALA A 253 -7.61 -11.55 -24.46
CA ALA A 253 -7.07 -10.22 -24.63
C ALA A 253 -7.83 -9.14 -23.84
N LYS A 254 -9.17 -9.28 -23.69
CA LYS A 254 -9.98 -8.37 -22.85
C LYS A 254 -9.61 -8.49 -21.38
N ASP A 255 -9.47 -9.70 -20.87
CA ASP A 255 -9.07 -9.94 -19.48
C ASP A 255 -7.65 -9.41 -19.20
N LEU A 256 -6.69 -9.66 -20.09
CA LEU A 256 -5.33 -9.15 -19.95
C LEU A 256 -5.26 -7.61 -19.98
N MET A 257 -6.04 -6.97 -20.85
CA MET A 257 -6.16 -5.50 -20.88
C MET A 257 -6.70 -4.92 -19.56
N ILE A 258 -7.64 -5.61 -18.90
CA ILE A 258 -8.14 -5.20 -17.57
C ILE A 258 -6.99 -5.24 -16.55
N ILE A 259 -6.14 -6.28 -16.59
CA ILE A 259 -4.98 -6.39 -15.69
C ILE A 259 -4.00 -5.24 -15.93
N HIS A 260 -3.68 -4.90 -17.19
CA HIS A 260 -2.82 -3.76 -17.50
C HIS A 260 -3.38 -2.44 -16.96
N LYS A 261 -4.67 -2.18 -17.15
CA LYS A 261 -5.32 -0.97 -16.63
C LYS A 261 -5.29 -0.93 -15.11
N LEU A 262 -5.61 -2.05 -14.45
CA LEU A 262 -5.55 -2.17 -13.00
C LEU A 262 -4.13 -1.93 -12.46
N ALA A 263 -3.10 -2.42 -13.16
CA ALA A 263 -1.69 -2.18 -12.81
C ALA A 263 -1.37 -0.68 -12.72
N ARG A 264 -1.86 0.14 -13.68
CA ARG A 264 -1.65 1.60 -13.67
C ARG A 264 -2.48 2.28 -12.59
N GLN A 265 -3.72 1.85 -12.39
CA GLN A 265 -4.61 2.41 -11.38
C GLN A 265 -4.07 2.21 -9.96
N ILE A 266 -3.44 1.07 -9.69
CA ILE A 266 -2.79 0.78 -8.40
C ILE A 266 -1.37 1.35 -8.32
N GLY A 267 -0.56 1.18 -9.36
CA GLY A 267 0.85 1.59 -9.36
C GLY A 267 1.08 3.11 -9.33
N ASN A 268 0.08 3.91 -9.71
CA ASN A 268 0.14 5.38 -9.65
C ASN A 268 -0.59 5.97 -8.44
N ARG A 269 -0.87 5.18 -7.40
CA ARG A 269 -1.65 5.68 -6.25
C ARG A 269 -0.88 6.62 -5.36
N GLY A 270 0.41 6.42 -5.14
CA GLY A 270 1.22 7.41 -4.44
C GLY A 270 2.33 6.83 -3.58
N THR A 271 2.24 5.63 -3.02
CA THR A 271 3.38 5.06 -2.27
C THR A 271 4.28 4.23 -3.18
N LEU A 272 5.55 4.04 -2.79
CA LEU A 272 6.46 3.11 -3.48
C LEU A 272 5.94 1.67 -3.39
N ILE A 273 5.34 1.29 -2.26
CA ILE A 273 4.72 -0.03 -2.07
C ILE A 273 3.62 -0.25 -3.10
N GLU A 274 2.70 0.70 -3.28
CA GLU A 274 1.65 0.62 -4.29
C GLU A 274 2.24 0.57 -5.72
N GLY A 275 3.32 1.31 -5.96
CA GLY A 275 4.10 1.21 -7.20
C GLY A 275 4.64 -0.20 -7.47
N LEU A 276 5.25 -0.84 -6.46
CA LEU A 276 5.71 -2.22 -6.55
C LEU A 276 4.57 -3.20 -6.80
N VAL A 277 3.43 -3.01 -6.13
CA VAL A 277 2.22 -3.81 -6.38
C VAL A 277 1.74 -3.64 -7.82
N GLY A 278 1.73 -2.43 -8.36
CA GLY A 278 1.42 -2.17 -9.77
C GLY A 278 2.35 -2.93 -10.73
N ILE A 279 3.66 -2.94 -10.46
CA ILE A 279 4.65 -3.69 -11.25
C ILE A 279 4.38 -5.21 -11.20
N VAL A 280 4.03 -5.74 -10.02
CA VAL A 280 3.66 -7.15 -9.87
C VAL A 280 2.42 -7.49 -10.69
N ILE A 281 1.39 -6.65 -10.65
CA ILE A 281 0.17 -6.81 -11.46
C ILE A 281 0.51 -6.75 -12.95
N GLU A 282 1.37 -5.82 -13.37
CA GLU A 282 1.79 -5.71 -14.77
C GLU A 282 2.51 -6.97 -15.26
N ARG A 283 3.40 -7.52 -14.43
CA ARG A 283 4.10 -8.77 -14.76
C ARG A 283 3.13 -9.93 -15.00
N ILE A 284 2.00 -9.98 -14.28
CA ILE A 284 0.96 -10.99 -14.49
C ILE A 284 0.35 -10.83 -15.90
N ALA A 285 0.04 -9.60 -16.32
CA ALA A 285 -0.49 -9.34 -17.66
C ALA A 285 0.51 -9.73 -18.76
N LEU A 286 1.77 -9.30 -18.63
CA LEU A 286 2.84 -9.57 -19.60
C LEU A 286 3.10 -11.08 -19.80
N ASN A 287 2.99 -11.88 -18.75
CA ASN A 287 3.08 -13.33 -18.87
C ASN A 287 1.93 -13.91 -19.71
N GLY A 288 0.71 -13.37 -19.56
CA GLY A 288 -0.43 -13.75 -20.37
C GLY A 288 -0.34 -13.26 -21.81
N ASP A 289 0.19 -12.05 -22.04
CA ASP A 289 0.42 -11.50 -23.37
C ASP A 289 1.34 -12.39 -24.20
N ARG A 290 2.37 -12.98 -23.57
CA ARG A 290 3.26 -13.93 -24.22
C ARG A 290 2.51 -15.13 -24.78
N GLN A 291 1.53 -15.67 -24.03
CA GLN A 291 0.71 -16.79 -24.52
C GLN A 291 -0.26 -16.33 -25.61
N LEU A 292 -0.88 -15.16 -25.43
CA LEU A 292 -1.80 -14.59 -26.41
C LEU A 292 -1.10 -14.38 -27.77
N ALA A 293 0.13 -13.85 -27.75
CA ALA A 293 0.93 -13.61 -28.95
C ALA A 293 1.37 -14.90 -29.67
N GLN A 294 1.45 -16.02 -28.95
CA GLN A 294 1.79 -17.33 -29.51
C GLN A 294 0.55 -18.10 -29.99
N HIS A 295 -0.66 -17.60 -29.74
CA HIS A 295 -1.90 -18.31 -30.04
C HIS A 295 -2.23 -18.25 -31.55
N PRO A 296 -2.40 -19.38 -32.26
CA PRO A 296 -2.56 -19.40 -33.72
C PRO A 296 -3.75 -18.60 -34.26
N GLN A 297 -4.84 -18.51 -33.48
CA GLN A 297 -6.06 -17.78 -33.87
C GLN A 297 -6.02 -16.28 -33.53
N PHE A 298 -4.93 -15.77 -32.95
CA PHE A 298 -4.77 -14.34 -32.69
C PHE A 298 -3.89 -13.74 -33.79
N SER A 299 -4.53 -13.18 -34.81
CA SER A 299 -3.86 -12.73 -36.04
C SER A 299 -2.79 -11.64 -35.78
N SER A 300 -1.82 -11.52 -36.68
CA SER A 300 -0.81 -10.45 -36.62
C SER A 300 -1.43 -9.05 -36.56
N GLN A 301 -2.55 -8.82 -37.25
CA GLN A 301 -3.26 -7.55 -37.19
C GLN A 301 -3.85 -7.29 -35.79
N GLN A 302 -4.53 -8.28 -35.20
CA GLN A 302 -5.07 -8.16 -33.85
C GLN A 302 -3.96 -7.94 -32.81
N LEU A 303 -2.82 -8.59 -32.96
CA LEU A 303 -1.66 -8.39 -32.09
C LEU A 303 -1.12 -6.95 -32.20
N LYS A 304 -0.98 -6.41 -33.42
CA LYS A 304 -0.56 -5.00 -33.62
C LYS A 304 -1.54 -4.02 -32.97
N GLU A 305 -2.84 -4.22 -33.15
CA GLU A 305 -3.87 -3.39 -32.52
C GLU A 305 -3.85 -3.49 -30.99
N TYR A 306 -3.67 -4.70 -30.46
CA TYR A 306 -3.54 -4.94 -29.02
C TYR A 306 -2.30 -4.25 -28.45
N THR A 307 -1.13 -4.44 -29.07
CA THR A 307 0.12 -3.79 -28.66
C THR A 307 -0.02 -2.26 -28.69
N LYS A 308 -0.66 -1.69 -29.71
CA LYS A 308 -0.94 -0.24 -29.76
C LYS A 308 -1.78 0.22 -28.57
N LYS A 309 -2.81 -0.56 -28.18
CA LYS A 309 -3.63 -0.26 -26.99
C LYS A 309 -2.80 -0.31 -25.71
N VAL A 310 -1.98 -1.35 -25.51
CA VAL A 310 -1.11 -1.47 -24.32
C VAL A 310 -0.10 -0.30 -24.26
N GLN A 311 0.53 0.04 -25.38
CA GLN A 311 1.50 1.14 -25.48
C GLN A 311 0.86 2.52 -25.28
N SER A 312 -0.45 2.66 -25.52
CA SER A 312 -1.18 3.91 -25.27
C SER A 312 -1.50 4.14 -23.79
N LEU A 313 -1.34 3.12 -22.93
CA LEU A 313 -1.55 3.26 -21.49
C LEU A 313 -0.41 4.07 -20.86
N PRO A 314 -0.68 4.84 -19.78
CA PRO A 314 0.38 5.53 -19.06
C PRO A 314 1.35 4.54 -18.40
N ALA A 315 2.48 5.08 -17.93
CA ALA A 315 3.44 4.31 -17.13
C ALA A 315 2.76 3.66 -15.92
N VAL A 316 3.20 2.45 -15.55
CA VAL A 316 2.64 1.69 -14.43
C VAL A 316 2.83 2.43 -13.11
N THR A 317 3.98 3.10 -12.94
CA THR A 317 4.32 3.81 -11.71
C THR A 317 4.82 5.21 -12.00
N ASN A 318 4.60 6.10 -11.04
CA ASN A 318 5.19 7.43 -10.97
C ASN A 318 6.03 7.53 -9.70
N SER A 319 7.18 6.85 -9.68
CA SER A 319 8.06 6.80 -8.51
C SER A 319 8.55 8.18 -8.06
N LYS A 320 8.67 9.13 -9.00
CA LYS A 320 9.06 10.51 -8.71
C LYS A 320 8.03 11.21 -7.84
N GLU A 321 6.75 11.09 -8.20
CA GLU A 321 5.66 11.64 -7.40
C GLU A 321 5.51 10.89 -6.07
N ALA A 322 5.73 9.57 -6.09
CA ALA A 322 5.62 8.77 -4.88
C ALA A 322 6.63 9.20 -3.80
N LEU A 323 7.90 9.30 -4.19
CA LEU A 323 8.98 9.78 -3.31
C LEU A 323 8.73 11.20 -2.82
N ASN A 324 8.38 12.11 -3.74
CA ASN A 324 8.30 13.53 -3.41
C ASN A 324 7.06 13.90 -2.59
N ILE A 325 5.98 13.14 -2.68
CA ILE A 325 4.74 13.46 -1.98
C ILE A 325 4.54 12.52 -0.80
N LEU A 326 4.32 11.23 -1.04
CA LEU A 326 3.85 10.33 0.02
C LEU A 326 4.98 9.88 0.94
N GLU A 327 6.12 9.44 0.39
CA GLU A 327 7.25 9.01 1.22
C GLU A 327 7.80 10.19 2.04
N ARG A 328 7.97 11.36 1.39
CA ARG A 328 8.31 12.62 2.05
C ARG A 328 7.35 12.98 3.18
N SER A 329 6.05 13.02 2.89
CA SER A 329 5.03 13.33 3.90
C SER A 329 5.03 12.31 5.03
N SER A 330 5.22 11.03 4.73
CA SER A 330 5.26 9.98 5.75
C SER A 330 6.46 10.14 6.68
N SER A 331 7.64 10.47 6.14
CA SER A 331 8.83 10.72 6.96
C SER A 331 8.67 11.97 7.82
N LEU A 332 8.18 13.08 7.25
CA LEU A 332 7.97 14.31 8.02
C LEU A 332 6.88 14.14 9.08
N ASP A 333 5.82 13.39 8.78
CA ASP A 333 4.79 13.05 9.76
C ASP A 333 5.34 12.19 10.90
N SER A 334 6.19 11.20 10.61
CA SER A 334 6.89 10.44 11.66
C SER A 334 7.72 11.36 12.57
N VAL A 335 8.42 12.35 12.01
CA VAL A 335 9.19 13.31 12.81
C VAL A 335 8.26 14.20 13.67
N GLN A 336 7.13 14.66 13.12
CA GLN A 336 6.10 15.37 13.91
C GLN A 336 5.58 14.52 15.07
N HIS A 337 5.38 13.21 14.85
CA HIS A 337 4.94 12.31 15.90
C HIS A 337 6.01 12.12 16.98
N LEU A 338 7.27 11.92 16.56
CA LEU A 338 8.40 11.79 17.48
C LEU A 338 8.62 13.04 18.35
N SER A 339 8.26 14.23 17.88
CA SER A 339 8.43 15.48 18.64
C SER A 339 7.37 15.70 19.73
N VAL A 340 6.32 14.86 19.77
CA VAL A 340 5.22 14.94 20.76
C VAL A 340 5.01 13.65 21.55
N SER A 341 5.66 12.54 21.17
CA SER A 341 5.53 11.28 21.90
C SER A 341 5.93 11.49 23.37
N SER A 342 4.98 11.26 24.27
CA SER A 342 5.17 11.22 25.72
C SER A 342 5.03 9.78 26.22
N GLU A 343 5.47 9.55 27.45
CA GLU A 343 5.43 8.26 28.15
C GLU A 343 4.00 7.68 28.27
N ASP A 344 2.97 8.54 28.25
CA ASP A 344 1.54 8.17 28.35
C ASP A 344 0.88 7.74 27.04
N ASP A 345 1.62 7.71 25.91
CA ASP A 345 1.07 7.17 24.68
C ASP A 345 0.95 5.64 24.79
N GLU A 346 -0.23 5.14 25.19
CA GLU A 346 -0.55 3.72 25.37
C GLU A 346 -0.22 2.83 24.14
N THR A 347 0.04 3.44 22.98
CA THR A 347 0.49 2.79 21.74
C THR A 347 1.98 2.44 21.74
N GLY A 348 2.77 2.96 22.69
CA GLY A 348 4.22 2.81 22.74
C GLY A 348 4.98 3.64 21.70
N GLY A 349 4.31 4.46 20.88
CA GLY A 349 4.98 5.19 19.80
C GLY A 349 5.89 4.31 18.92
N ILE A 350 6.88 4.91 18.25
CA ILE A 350 7.88 4.16 17.46
C ILE A 350 8.79 3.30 18.35
N PHE A 351 8.88 3.62 19.65
CA PHE A 351 9.92 3.08 20.52
C PHE A 351 9.47 2.00 21.50
N GLY A 352 8.18 1.69 21.54
CA GLY A 352 7.56 0.77 22.49
C GLY A 352 7.35 1.38 23.89
N LYS A 353 6.53 0.68 24.70
CA LYS A 353 6.23 1.05 26.10
C LYS A 353 7.45 1.01 27.02
N ASP A 354 8.51 0.33 26.61
CA ASP A 354 9.74 0.16 27.37
C ASP A 354 10.83 1.19 27.01
N PHE A 355 10.48 2.25 26.26
CA PHE A 355 11.46 3.27 25.90
C PHE A 355 11.89 4.06 27.15
N PRO A 356 13.18 4.07 27.49
CA PRO A 356 13.62 4.66 28.75
C PRO A 356 13.34 6.17 28.78
N PHE A 357 12.73 6.65 29.88
CA PHE A 357 12.49 8.09 30.14
C PHE A 357 13.71 8.99 29.86
N ARG A 358 14.94 8.49 30.09
CA ARG A 358 16.19 9.22 29.77
C ARG A 358 16.35 9.53 28.28
N GLN A 359 15.85 8.67 27.39
CA GLN A 359 15.88 8.91 25.95
C GLN A 359 14.80 9.92 25.53
N TYR A 360 13.65 9.99 26.23
CA TYR A 360 12.68 11.09 26.07
C TYR A 360 13.26 12.44 26.49
N LEU A 361 14.03 12.51 27.57
CA LEU A 361 14.70 13.76 27.97
C LEU A 361 15.69 14.26 26.92
N LEU A 362 16.40 13.36 26.23
CA LEU A 362 17.28 13.73 25.12
C LEU A 362 16.50 14.35 23.95
N MET A 363 15.25 13.92 23.73
CA MET A 363 14.39 14.46 22.68
C MET A 363 13.96 15.92 22.92
N LEU A 364 13.96 16.39 24.18
CA LEU A 364 13.67 17.79 24.51
C LEU A 364 14.79 18.75 24.06
N PHE A 365 16.00 18.25 23.84
CA PHE A 365 17.14 19.05 23.38
C PHE A 365 17.33 18.99 21.85
N ILE A 366 16.47 18.25 21.13
CA ILE A 366 16.52 18.17 19.68
C ILE A 366 15.86 19.42 19.09
N ASN A 367 16.59 20.12 18.21
CA ASN A 367 15.98 21.13 17.35
C ASN A 367 15.18 20.42 16.24
N TRP A 368 13.90 20.17 16.49
CA TRP A 368 13.02 19.48 15.57
C TRP A 368 12.82 20.22 14.24
N ASN A 369 12.92 21.55 14.22
CA ASN A 369 12.86 22.31 12.96
C ASN A 369 14.06 22.00 12.06
N LEU A 370 15.27 21.95 12.63
CA LEU A 370 16.47 21.56 11.87
C LEU A 370 16.36 20.14 11.33
N VAL A 371 15.86 19.20 12.14
CA VAL A 371 15.63 17.80 11.69
C VAL A 371 14.64 17.78 10.52
N LEU A 372 13.51 18.47 10.64
CA LEU A 372 12.50 18.56 9.59
C LEU A 372 13.05 19.21 8.31
N GLU A 373 13.77 20.32 8.42
CA GLU A 373 14.43 21.01 7.29
C GLU A 373 15.41 20.09 6.56
N GLU A 374 16.31 19.40 7.29
CA GLU A 374 17.27 18.46 6.71
C GLU A 374 16.58 17.28 6.02
N PHE A 375 15.55 16.71 6.64
CA PHE A 375 14.73 15.67 6.01
C PHE A 375 14.06 16.19 4.74
N ASN A 376 13.51 17.39 4.78
CA ASN A 376 12.84 17.99 3.64
C ASN A 376 13.84 18.24 2.50
N LEU A 377 15.00 18.86 2.77
CA LEU A 377 16.07 19.07 1.80
C LEU A 377 16.57 17.76 1.17
N HIS A 378 16.68 16.70 1.97
CA HIS A 378 17.04 15.38 1.47
C HIS A 378 16.06 14.87 0.39
N TYR A 379 14.75 15.08 0.59
CA TYR A 379 13.74 14.72 -0.40
C TYR A 379 13.77 15.63 -1.65
N ASP A 380 14.09 16.91 -1.53
CA ASP A 380 14.32 17.78 -2.70
C ASP A 380 15.50 17.29 -3.53
N ASP A 381 16.60 16.93 -2.87
CA ASP A 381 17.77 16.32 -3.48
C ASP A 381 17.39 15.06 -4.25
N ILE A 382 16.68 14.12 -3.60
CA ILE A 382 16.20 12.89 -4.24
C ILE A 382 15.32 13.22 -5.44
N TYR A 383 14.40 14.18 -5.31
CA TYR A 383 13.48 14.55 -6.38
C TYR A 383 14.24 15.11 -7.58
N LEU A 384 15.14 16.08 -7.37
CA LEU A 384 15.97 16.70 -8.41
C LEU A 384 16.84 15.66 -9.12
N ILE A 385 17.52 14.79 -8.36
CA ILE A 385 18.32 13.69 -8.90
C ILE A 385 17.46 12.76 -9.78
N ASN A 386 16.21 12.50 -9.37
CA ASN A 386 15.29 11.67 -10.13
C ASN A 386 14.73 12.37 -11.39
N GLN A 387 14.82 13.69 -11.49
CA GLN A 387 14.52 14.41 -12.72
C GLN A 387 15.64 14.34 -13.76
N MET A 388 16.89 14.09 -13.34
CA MET A 388 18.03 14.05 -14.25
C MET A 388 18.02 12.81 -15.17
N PRO A 389 18.54 12.93 -16.41
CA PRO A 389 18.85 11.80 -17.27
C PRO A 389 19.79 10.79 -16.59
N PRO A 390 19.69 9.48 -16.90
CA PRO A 390 20.44 8.44 -16.19
C PRO A 390 21.97 8.66 -16.15
N ARG A 391 22.56 9.19 -17.23
CA ARG A 391 24.00 9.47 -17.30
C ARG A 391 24.42 10.58 -16.33
N GLN A 392 23.70 11.70 -16.32
CA GLN A 392 23.98 12.83 -15.42
C GLN A 392 23.78 12.44 -13.96
N ARG A 393 22.71 11.68 -13.69
CA ARG A 393 22.42 11.12 -12.37
C ARG A 393 23.60 10.31 -11.83
N LYS A 394 24.14 9.38 -12.65
CA LYS A 394 25.26 8.53 -12.24
C LYS A 394 26.50 9.35 -11.86
N VAL A 395 26.86 10.33 -12.69
CA VAL A 395 28.02 11.21 -12.44
C VAL A 395 27.84 12.01 -11.14
N LEU A 396 26.65 12.58 -10.91
CA LEU A 396 26.37 13.33 -9.68
C LEU A 396 26.44 12.45 -8.43
N LEU A 397 25.87 11.24 -8.49
CA LEU A 397 25.91 10.29 -7.36
C LEU A 397 27.34 9.81 -7.08
N GLU A 398 28.15 9.58 -8.10
CA GLU A 398 29.58 9.27 -7.94
C GLU A 398 30.33 10.44 -7.29
N LYS A 399 30.05 11.69 -7.71
CA LYS A 399 30.64 12.89 -7.09
C LYS A 399 30.24 13.02 -5.61
N LYS A 400 28.95 12.89 -5.28
CA LYS A 400 28.47 12.92 -3.89
C LYS A 400 29.10 11.80 -3.06
N ARG A 401 29.23 10.59 -3.62
CA ARG A 401 29.92 9.46 -2.95
C ARG A 401 31.38 9.77 -2.65
N LEU A 402 32.12 10.34 -3.61
CA LEU A 402 33.52 10.72 -3.41
C LEU A 402 33.67 11.82 -2.36
N GLN A 403 32.76 12.80 -2.34
CA GLN A 403 32.75 13.86 -1.33
C GLN A 403 32.53 13.29 0.08
N LEU A 404 31.57 12.38 0.26
CA LEU A 404 31.33 11.73 1.56
C LEU A 404 32.55 10.93 2.06
N LEU A 405 33.23 10.22 1.16
CA LEU A 405 34.48 9.52 1.47
C LEU A 405 35.61 10.47 1.88
N GLN A 406 35.67 11.67 1.30
CA GLN A 406 36.65 12.70 1.65
C GLN A 406 36.33 13.39 2.99
N GLU A 407 35.06 13.53 3.32
CA GLU A 407 34.60 14.10 4.60
C GLU A 407 34.74 13.12 5.78
N GLY A 408 35.20 11.89 5.56
CA GLY A 408 35.36 10.87 6.60
C GLY A 408 34.04 10.38 7.19
N LYS A 409 32.94 10.52 6.44
CA LYS A 409 31.60 10.06 6.81
C LYS A 409 31.28 8.66 6.27
#